data_AF-A0A3B0RTM2-F1
#
_entry.id   AF-A0A3B0RTM2-F1
#
_cell.length_a   1.000
_cell.length_b   1.000
_cell.length_c   1.000
_cell.angle_alpha   90.00
_cell.angle_beta   90.00
_cell.angle_gamma   90.00
#
_symmetry.space_group_name_H-M   'P 1'
#
loop_
_entity.id
_entity.type
_entity.pdbx_description
1 polymer ?
#
loop_
_entity_poly.entity_id
_entity_poly.type
_entity_poly.pdbx_seq_one_letter_code
_entity_poly.pdbx_strand_id
1 'polypeptide(L)'
;MPQLDFSTFASQLVWLTITFGFLYFVVAKFALPRIGGTIEQRADKIANDLDRAQSLKDDVDKAIASYEQALAEAKSKAHTIAQETRQKLGAEIEAERQRVDAQIAEKVADAEKAINKAKTKAMGNINKIASDLAGEIVADLTGKKASAAAVSKAVSSVSK
;
A
#
# COMPACT_ATOMS: atom_id res chain seq x y z
N MET A 1 -15.39 92.58 56.15
CA MET A 1 -16.02 91.61 55.21
C MET A 1 -16.61 90.49 56.05
N PRO A 2 -17.94 90.29 56.10
CA PRO A 2 -18.61 89.34 57.00
C PRO A 2 -18.34 87.84 56.70
N GLN A 3 -17.38 87.55 55.82
CA GLN A 3 -17.05 86.23 55.30
C GLN A 3 -15.79 85.61 55.94
N LEU A 4 -15.21 86.29 56.93
CA LEU A 4 -14.12 85.78 57.77
C LEU A 4 -14.49 85.93 59.26
N ASP A 5 -15.69 85.49 59.63
CA ASP A 5 -16.12 85.42 61.03
C ASP A 5 -15.73 84.05 61.63
N PHE A 6 -14.73 84.06 62.51
CA PHE A 6 -14.13 82.84 63.04
C PHE A 6 -15.04 82.03 63.97
N SER A 7 -16.14 82.62 64.44
CA SER A 7 -17.11 81.94 65.30
C SER A 7 -17.87 80.82 64.58
N THR A 8 -17.95 80.85 63.24
CA THR A 8 -18.72 79.87 62.44
C THR A 8 -17.88 78.72 61.87
N PHE A 9 -16.54 78.82 61.87
CA PHE A 9 -15.65 77.79 61.30
C PHE A 9 -15.77 76.45 62.01
N ALA A 10 -15.98 76.42 63.32
CA ALA A 10 -16.14 75.17 64.07
C ALA A 10 -17.36 74.36 63.58
N SER A 11 -18.49 75.04 63.36
CA SER A 11 -19.72 74.40 62.85
C SER A 11 -19.54 73.92 61.40
N GLN A 12 -18.88 74.71 60.56
CA GLN A 12 -18.55 74.31 59.18
C GLN A 12 -17.63 73.10 59.13
N LEU A 13 -16.62 73.02 60.00
CA LEU A 13 -15.69 71.87 60.08
C LEU A 13 -16.38 70.59 60.57
N VAL A 14 -17.31 70.70 61.52
CA VAL A 14 -18.12 69.55 61.97
C VAL A 14 -18.98 69.02 60.82
N TRP A 15 -19.72 69.89 60.12
CA TRP A 15 -20.54 69.48 58.97
C TRP A 15 -19.71 68.97 57.79
N LEU A 16 -18.55 69.57 57.52
CA LEU A 16 -17.59 69.09 56.53
C LEU A 16 -17.14 67.66 56.88
N THR A 17 -16.80 67.41 58.13
CA THR A 17 -16.35 66.08 58.58
C THR A 17 -17.45 65.03 58.46
N ILE A 18 -18.69 65.38 58.84
CA ILE A 18 -19.86 64.49 58.73
C ILE A 18 -20.15 64.16 57.26
N THR A 19 -20.23 65.18 56.39
CA THR A 19 -20.55 64.99 54.98
C THR A 19 -19.44 64.28 54.22
N PHE A 20 -18.19 64.63 54.50
CA PHE A 20 -17.02 63.96 53.92
C PHE A 20 -16.91 62.51 54.39
N GLY A 21 -17.14 62.24 55.69
CA GLY A 21 -17.15 60.88 56.23
C GLY A 21 -18.25 60.02 55.61
N PHE A 22 -19.46 60.58 55.43
CA PHE A 22 -20.55 59.90 54.74
C PHE A 22 -20.20 59.60 53.28
N LEU A 23 -19.68 60.59 52.54
CA LEU A 23 -19.24 60.41 51.16
C LEU A 23 -18.13 59.35 51.05
N TYR A 24 -17.12 59.40 51.94
CA TYR A 24 -16.04 58.44 52.00
C TYR A 24 -16.57 57.02 52.22
N PHE A 25 -17.49 56.83 53.16
CA PHE A 25 -18.11 55.53 53.42
C PHE A 25 -18.86 55.00 52.20
N VAL A 26 -19.63 55.85 51.50
CA VAL A 26 -20.34 55.47 50.27
C VAL A 26 -19.35 55.07 49.17
N VAL A 27 -18.29 55.84 48.95
CA VAL A 27 -17.27 55.54 47.93
C VAL A 27 -16.53 54.24 48.28
N ALA A 28 -16.12 54.07 49.54
CA ALA A 28 -15.41 52.89 50.00
C ALA A 28 -16.26 51.62 49.88
N LYS A 29 -17.55 51.69 50.22
CA LYS A 29 -18.45 50.53 50.23
C LYS A 29 -19.10 50.24 48.87
N PHE A 30 -19.26 51.22 47.98
CA PHE A 30 -19.99 51.02 46.71
C PHE A 30 -19.16 51.26 45.46
N ALA A 31 -18.32 52.31 45.41
CA ALA A 31 -17.58 52.64 44.21
C ALA A 31 -16.34 51.74 44.03
N LEU A 32 -15.53 51.58 45.08
CA LEU A 32 -14.34 50.73 45.06
C LEU A 32 -14.65 49.26 44.70
N PRO A 33 -15.63 48.57 45.33
CA PRO A 33 -15.88 47.17 44.99
C PRO A 33 -16.44 46.98 43.56
N ARG A 34 -17.18 47.96 43.02
CA ARG A 34 -17.64 47.89 41.62
C ARG A 34 -16.50 47.99 40.61
N ILE A 35 -15.53 48.87 40.88
CA ILE A 35 -14.35 49.03 40.02
C ILE A 35 -13.45 47.79 40.15
N GLY A 36 -13.20 47.32 41.37
CA GLY A 36 -12.44 46.11 41.64
C GLY A 36 -13.04 44.88 40.95
N GLY A 37 -14.35 44.66 41.08
CA GLY A 37 -15.03 43.54 40.44
C GLY A 37 -14.96 43.57 38.91
N THR A 38 -14.95 44.76 38.29
CA THR A 38 -14.81 44.86 36.81
C THR A 38 -13.39 44.51 36.35
N ILE A 39 -12.38 44.89 37.13
CA ILE A 39 -10.98 44.55 36.83
C ILE A 39 -10.76 43.04 36.99
N GLU A 40 -11.27 42.46 38.07
CA GLU A 40 -11.20 41.03 38.35
C GLU A 40 -11.92 40.21 37.27
N GLN A 41 -13.15 40.57 36.90
CA GLN A 41 -13.87 39.91 35.80
C GLN A 41 -13.09 39.91 34.47
N ARG A 42 -12.41 41.01 34.16
CA ARG A 42 -11.57 41.08 32.95
C ARG A 42 -10.34 40.20 33.08
N ALA A 43 -9.68 40.21 34.23
CA ALA A 43 -8.52 39.36 34.50
C ALA A 43 -8.89 37.88 34.40
N ASP A 44 -10.00 37.47 35.03
CA ASP A 44 -10.51 36.11 35.00
C ASP A 44 -10.89 35.68 33.58
N LYS A 45 -11.56 36.57 32.83
CA LYS A 45 -11.91 36.28 31.44
C LYS A 45 -10.68 36.08 30.57
N ILE A 46 -9.66 36.94 30.71
CA ILE A 46 -8.41 36.81 29.95
C ILE A 46 -7.69 35.52 30.33
N ALA A 47 -7.60 35.20 31.63
CA ALA A 47 -6.98 33.96 32.09
C ALA A 47 -7.72 32.74 31.52
N ASN A 48 -9.06 32.72 31.58
CA ASN A 48 -9.85 31.64 31.02
C ASN A 48 -9.69 31.50 29.50
N ASP A 49 -9.69 32.62 28.77
CA ASP A 49 -9.51 32.64 27.32
C ASP A 49 -8.09 32.11 26.95
N LEU A 50 -7.06 32.46 27.73
CA LEU A 50 -5.69 31.95 27.54
C LEU A 50 -5.56 30.46 27.86
N ASP A 51 -6.11 30.00 28.98
CA ASP A 51 -6.11 28.58 29.35
C ASP A 51 -6.83 27.74 28.30
N ARG A 52 -7.96 28.24 27.80
CA ARG A 52 -8.71 27.59 26.72
C ARG A 52 -7.93 27.57 25.41
N ALA A 53 -7.25 28.65 25.07
CA ALA A 53 -6.39 28.69 23.88
C ALA A 53 -5.23 27.70 23.99
N GLN A 54 -4.60 27.60 25.17
CA GLN A 54 -3.53 26.64 25.43
C GLN A 54 -4.03 25.20 25.33
N SER A 55 -5.17 24.88 25.95
CA SER A 55 -5.77 23.54 25.86
C SER A 55 -6.09 23.17 24.41
N LEU A 56 -6.67 24.09 23.64
CA LEU A 56 -6.97 23.84 22.23
C LEU A 56 -5.70 23.63 21.41
N LYS A 57 -4.64 24.39 21.69
CA LYS A 57 -3.34 24.19 21.03
C LYS A 57 -2.77 22.81 21.37
N ASP A 58 -2.79 22.40 22.63
CA ASP A 58 -2.28 21.10 23.06
C ASP A 58 -3.07 19.94 22.43
N ASP A 59 -4.38 20.09 22.29
CA ASP A 59 -5.23 19.09 21.63
C ASP A 59 -4.93 19.00 20.13
N VAL A 60 -4.70 20.14 19.46
CA VAL A 60 -4.29 20.18 18.05
C VAL A 60 -2.91 19.54 17.87
N ASP A 61 -1.94 19.87 18.73
CA ASP A 61 -0.59 19.32 18.66
C ASP A 61 -0.63 17.78 18.85
N LYS A 62 -1.44 17.27 19.78
CA LYS A 62 -1.68 15.83 19.96
C LYS A 62 -2.35 15.19 18.74
N ALA A 63 -3.35 15.84 18.16
CA ALA A 63 -4.05 15.35 16.98
C ALA A 63 -3.11 15.28 15.77
N ILE A 64 -2.26 16.28 15.57
CA ILE A 64 -1.23 16.30 14.52
C ILE A 64 -0.25 15.15 14.74
N ALA A 65 0.28 14.98 15.95
CA ALA A 65 1.20 13.88 16.26
C ALA A 65 0.58 12.49 15.99
N SER A 66 -0.68 12.28 16.41
CA SER A 66 -1.40 11.03 16.13
C SER A 66 -1.64 10.82 14.64
N TYR A 67 -1.95 11.88 13.90
CA TYR A 67 -2.17 11.82 12.45
C TYR A 67 -0.87 11.49 11.71
N GLU A 68 0.23 12.14 12.06
CA GLU A 68 1.55 11.88 11.49
C GLU A 68 2.01 10.45 11.77
N GLN A 69 1.81 9.95 13.00
CA GLN A 69 2.08 8.57 13.35
C GLN A 69 1.25 7.60 12.51
N ALA A 70 -0.07 7.83 12.42
CA ALA A 70 -0.95 6.99 11.62
C ALA A 70 -0.55 6.97 10.14
N LEU A 71 -0.14 8.12 9.59
CA LEU A 71 0.36 8.23 8.22
C LEU A 71 1.68 7.46 8.02
N ALA A 72 2.61 7.57 8.97
CA ALA A 72 3.87 6.83 8.93
C ALA A 72 3.65 5.32 8.99
N GLU A 73 2.78 4.86 9.90
CA GLU A 73 2.39 3.45 10.01
C GLU A 73 1.70 2.95 8.74
N ALA A 74 0.79 3.73 8.15
CA ALA A 74 0.12 3.37 6.90
C ALA A 74 1.11 3.23 5.74
N LYS A 75 2.06 4.17 5.60
CA LYS A 75 3.13 4.08 4.59
C LYS A 75 4.02 2.86 4.81
N SER A 76 4.42 2.59 6.05
CA SER A 76 5.21 1.42 6.40
C SER A 76 4.49 0.12 6.04
N LYS A 77 3.21 -0.02 6.45
CA LYS A 77 2.36 -1.17 6.09
C LYS A 77 2.22 -1.34 4.59
N ALA A 78 2.01 -0.26 3.83
CA ALA A 78 1.93 -0.32 2.38
C ALA A 78 3.24 -0.82 1.75
N HIS A 79 4.40 -0.36 2.22
CA HIS A 79 5.70 -0.86 1.77
C HIS A 79 5.90 -2.34 2.09
N THR A 80 5.55 -2.77 3.30
CA THR A 80 5.62 -4.18 3.70
C THR A 80 4.73 -5.05 2.81
N ILE A 81 3.47 -4.66 2.61
CA ILE A 81 2.54 -5.41 1.74
C ILE A 81 3.08 -5.49 0.31
N ALA A 82 3.62 -4.39 -0.24
CA ALA A 82 4.19 -4.38 -1.58
C ALA A 82 5.41 -5.30 -1.69
N GLN A 83 6.27 -5.33 -0.67
CA GLN A 83 7.43 -6.21 -0.63
C GLN A 83 7.04 -7.69 -0.50
N GLU A 84 6.13 -8.02 0.42
CA GLU A 84 5.62 -9.38 0.60
C GLU A 84 4.94 -9.89 -0.67
N THR A 85 4.13 -9.04 -1.32
CA THR A 85 3.45 -9.39 -2.58
C THR A 85 4.46 -9.67 -3.68
N ARG A 86 5.51 -8.84 -3.83
CA ARG A 86 6.58 -9.07 -4.81
C ARG A 86 7.32 -10.38 -4.54
N GLN A 87 7.62 -10.69 -3.27
CA GLN A 87 8.29 -11.94 -2.90
C GLN A 87 7.43 -13.17 -3.19
N LYS A 88 6.14 -13.13 -2.80
CA LYS A 88 5.18 -14.22 -3.07
C LYS A 88 5.02 -14.44 -4.56
N LEU A 89 4.79 -13.37 -5.32
CA LEU A 89 4.61 -13.45 -6.77
C LEU A 89 5.89 -13.94 -7.47
N GLY A 90 7.07 -13.50 -7.03
CA GLY A 90 8.34 -13.99 -7.54
C GLY A 90 8.51 -15.50 -7.33
N ALA A 91 8.18 -16.00 -6.14
CA ALA A 91 8.22 -17.43 -5.84
C ALA A 91 7.20 -18.23 -6.66
N GLU A 92 5.98 -17.70 -6.83
CA GLU A 92 4.93 -18.35 -7.63
C GLU A 92 5.28 -18.40 -9.11
N ILE A 93 5.81 -17.31 -9.67
CA ILE A 93 6.30 -17.26 -11.06
C ILE A 93 7.41 -18.28 -11.28
N GLU A 94 8.36 -18.40 -10.35
CA GLU A 94 9.46 -19.35 -10.47
C GLU A 94 8.97 -20.80 -10.39
N ALA A 95 8.05 -21.10 -9.47
CA ALA A 95 7.44 -22.42 -9.36
C ALA A 95 6.65 -22.79 -10.64
N GLU A 96 5.87 -21.85 -11.17
CA GLU A 96 5.10 -22.06 -12.39
C GLU A 96 6.01 -22.20 -13.62
N ARG A 97 7.11 -21.44 -13.69
CA ARG A 97 8.15 -21.61 -14.71
C ARG A 97 8.72 -23.03 -14.68
N GLN A 98 9.16 -23.50 -13.52
CA GLN A 98 9.72 -24.85 -13.38
C GLN A 98 8.72 -25.93 -13.79
N ARG A 99 7.43 -25.74 -13.44
CA ARG A 99 6.34 -26.64 -13.85
C ARG A 99 6.19 -26.65 -15.38
N VAL A 100 6.15 -25.48 -16.01
CA VAL A 100 6.01 -25.35 -17.46
C VAL A 100 7.23 -25.92 -18.19
N ASP A 101 8.44 -25.65 -17.71
CA ASP A 101 9.68 -26.17 -18.29
C ASP A 101 9.73 -27.70 -18.23
N ALA A 102 9.28 -28.30 -17.11
CA ALA A 102 9.15 -29.75 -16.99
C ALA A 102 8.13 -30.32 -18.00
N GLN A 103 6.98 -29.66 -18.18
CA GLN A 103 5.98 -30.07 -19.18
C GLN A 103 6.49 -29.94 -20.62
N ILE A 104 7.28 -28.90 -20.90
CA ILE A 104 7.91 -28.72 -22.22
C ILE A 104 8.91 -29.85 -22.45
N ALA A 105 9.78 -30.15 -21.48
CA ALA A 105 10.76 -31.22 -21.58
C ALA A 105 10.10 -32.59 -21.84
N GLU A 106 9.00 -32.90 -21.15
CA GLU A 106 8.21 -34.11 -21.37
C GLU A 106 7.64 -34.17 -22.79
N LYS A 107 7.02 -33.08 -23.26
CA LYS A 107 6.47 -33.00 -24.62
C LYS A 107 7.55 -33.16 -25.70
N VAL A 108 8.72 -32.58 -25.48
CA VAL A 108 9.87 -32.73 -26.39
C VAL A 108 10.31 -34.19 -26.43
N ALA A 109 10.48 -34.84 -25.28
CA ALA A 109 10.87 -36.25 -25.20
C ALA A 109 9.86 -37.18 -25.90
N ASP A 110 8.56 -36.91 -25.75
CA ASP A 110 7.50 -37.68 -26.41
C ASP A 110 7.47 -37.45 -27.93
N ALA A 111 7.68 -36.21 -28.38
CA ALA A 111 7.82 -35.89 -29.79
C ALA A 111 9.04 -36.60 -30.41
N GLU A 112 10.18 -36.62 -29.72
CA GLU A 112 11.38 -37.34 -30.15
C GLU A 112 11.13 -38.85 -30.26
N LYS A 113 10.44 -39.46 -29.29
CA LYS A 113 10.03 -40.87 -29.36
C LYS A 113 9.11 -41.13 -30.55
N ALA A 114 8.14 -40.26 -30.80
CA ALA A 114 7.22 -40.38 -31.92
C ALA A 114 7.95 -40.28 -33.27
N ILE A 115 8.89 -39.33 -33.40
CA ILE A 115 9.74 -39.16 -34.58
C ILE A 115 10.60 -40.40 -34.81
N ASN A 116 11.26 -40.91 -33.76
CA ASN A 116 12.08 -42.12 -33.87
C ASN A 116 11.24 -43.34 -34.28
N LYS A 117 10.05 -43.52 -33.70
CA LYS A 117 9.12 -44.59 -34.10
C LYS A 117 8.67 -44.46 -35.55
N ALA A 118 8.35 -43.25 -36.00
CA ALA A 118 7.99 -42.97 -37.39
C ALA A 118 9.15 -43.27 -38.34
N LYS A 119 10.38 -42.87 -37.97
CA LYS A 119 11.60 -43.16 -38.72
C LYS A 119 11.84 -44.67 -38.85
N THR A 120 11.79 -45.42 -37.74
CA THR A 120 11.95 -46.89 -37.77
C THR A 120 10.88 -47.56 -38.64
N LYS A 121 9.62 -47.11 -38.54
CA LYS A 121 8.53 -47.64 -39.38
C LYS A 121 8.75 -47.33 -40.86
N ALA A 122 9.18 -46.11 -41.20
CA ALA A 122 9.49 -45.73 -42.58
C ALA A 122 10.65 -46.56 -43.14
N MET A 123 11.75 -46.72 -42.38
CA MET A 123 12.88 -47.55 -42.77
C MET A 123 12.51 -49.03 -42.97
N GLY A 124 11.64 -49.58 -42.11
CA GLY A 124 11.12 -50.94 -42.29
C GLY A 124 10.25 -51.09 -43.56
N ASN A 125 9.46 -50.07 -43.88
CA ASN A 125 8.62 -50.06 -45.08
C ASN A 125 9.43 -49.88 -46.37
N ILE A 126 10.56 -49.18 -46.34
CA ILE A 126 11.42 -48.96 -47.53
C ILE A 126 11.87 -50.30 -48.12
N ASN A 127 12.30 -51.26 -47.30
CA ASN A 127 12.73 -52.58 -47.81
C ASN A 127 11.59 -53.35 -48.48
N LYS A 128 10.37 -53.21 -47.96
CA LYS A 128 9.18 -53.82 -48.55
C LYS A 128 8.83 -53.15 -49.89
N ILE A 129 8.77 -51.81 -49.92
CA ILE A 129 8.50 -51.04 -51.14
C ILE A 129 9.57 -51.31 -52.20
N ALA A 130 10.85 -51.36 -51.82
CA ALA A 130 11.95 -51.69 -52.72
C ALA A 130 11.86 -53.11 -53.28
N SER A 131 11.45 -54.09 -52.45
CA SER A 131 11.23 -55.47 -52.89
C SER A 131 10.02 -55.61 -53.82
N ASP A 132 8.93 -54.92 -53.50
CA ASP A 132 7.70 -54.92 -54.31
C ASP A 132 7.98 -54.27 -55.68
N LEU A 133 8.63 -53.09 -55.69
CA LEU A 133 9.00 -52.37 -56.92
C LEU A 133 10.02 -53.16 -57.76
N ALA A 134 11.04 -53.76 -57.14
CA ALA A 134 12.01 -54.59 -57.86
C ALA A 134 11.33 -55.83 -58.47
N GLY A 135 10.36 -56.44 -57.78
CA GLY A 135 9.59 -57.57 -58.29
C GLY A 135 8.73 -57.20 -59.50
N GLU A 136 8.10 -56.01 -59.45
CA GLU A 136 7.30 -55.47 -60.55
C GLU A 136 8.16 -55.15 -61.78
N ILE A 137 9.29 -54.46 -61.59
CA ILE A 137 10.25 -54.16 -62.67
C ILE A 137 10.78 -55.45 -63.32
N VAL A 138 11.10 -56.49 -62.54
CA VAL A 138 11.57 -57.77 -63.10
C VAL A 138 10.46 -58.49 -63.87
N ALA A 139 9.21 -58.41 -63.41
CA ALA A 139 8.07 -58.98 -64.13
C ALA A 139 7.84 -58.27 -65.47
N ASP A 140 7.93 -56.94 -65.52
CA ASP A 140 7.80 -56.15 -66.74
C ASP A 140 8.92 -56.42 -67.73
N LEU A 141 10.17 -56.56 -67.27
CA LEU A 141 11.33 -56.76 -68.14
C LEU A 141 11.48 -58.19 -68.66
N THR A 142 11.07 -59.21 -67.88
CA THR A 142 11.30 -60.63 -68.23
C THR A 142 10.04 -61.38 -68.63
N GLY A 143 8.87 -60.77 -68.48
CA GLY A 143 7.57 -61.40 -68.75
C GLY A 143 7.22 -62.57 -67.82
N LYS A 144 8.02 -62.81 -66.78
CA LYS A 144 7.83 -63.88 -65.78
C LYS A 144 7.91 -63.30 -64.37
N LYS A 145 6.98 -63.69 -63.49
CA LYS A 145 7.05 -63.33 -62.07
C LYS A 145 8.26 -64.00 -61.42
N ALA A 146 9.22 -63.19 -60.97
CA ALA A 146 10.28 -63.67 -60.08
C ALA A 146 9.71 -64.08 -58.72
N SER A 147 10.31 -65.08 -58.08
CA SER A 147 9.83 -65.53 -56.77
C SER A 147 10.09 -64.44 -55.71
N ALA A 148 9.08 -64.13 -54.89
CA ALA A 148 9.16 -63.11 -53.86
C ALA A 148 10.34 -63.34 -52.89
N ALA A 149 10.67 -64.61 -52.62
CA ALA A 149 11.81 -65.00 -51.79
C ALA A 149 13.17 -64.65 -52.44
N ALA A 150 13.31 -64.77 -53.76
CA ALA A 150 14.55 -64.42 -54.46
C ALA A 150 14.76 -62.89 -54.53
N VAL A 151 13.69 -62.13 -54.81
CA VAL A 151 13.72 -60.66 -54.87
C VAL A 151 14.03 -60.07 -53.50
N SER A 152 13.35 -60.53 -52.45
CA SER A 152 13.62 -60.07 -51.07
C SER A 152 15.05 -60.38 -50.63
N LYS A 153 15.59 -61.56 -50.98
CA LYS A 153 16.98 -61.94 -50.68
C LYS A 153 17.99 -61.05 -51.41
N ALA A 154 17.75 -60.73 -52.68
CA ALA A 154 18.61 -59.83 -53.46
C ALA A 154 18.60 -58.40 -52.90
N VAL A 155 17.42 -57.82 -52.62
CA VAL A 155 17.28 -56.49 -52.04
C VAL A 155 17.96 -56.41 -50.67
N SER A 156 17.76 -57.42 -49.82
CA SER A 156 18.40 -57.48 -48.49
C SER A 156 19.93 -57.61 -48.53
N SER A 157 20.48 -58.16 -49.62
CA SER A 157 21.94 -58.31 -49.80
C SER A 157 22.64 -57.00 -50.19
N VAL A 158 21.89 -56.05 -50.75
CA VAL A 158 22.38 -54.72 -51.15
C VAL A 158 22.15 -53.67 -50.06
N SER A 159 21.17 -53.88 -49.16
CA SER A 159 20.83 -52.97 -48.06
C SER A 159 21.68 -53.12 -46.79
N LYS A 160 22.78 -53.87 -46.83
CA LYS A 160 23.80 -53.93 -45.76
C LYS A 160 24.78 -52.77 -45.90
#